data_AF-A0A536YEY0-F1
#
_entry.id   AF-A0A536YEY0-F1
#
_cell.length_a   1.000
_cell.length_b   1.000
_cell.length_c   1.000
_cell.angle_alpha   90.00
_cell.angle_beta   90.00
_cell.angle_gamma   90.00
#
_symmetry.space_group_name_H-M   'P 1'
#
loop_
_entity.id
_entity.type
_entity.pdbx_description
1 polymer ?
#
loop_
_entity_poly.entity_id
_entity_poly.type
_entity_poly.pdbx_seq_one_letter_code
_entity_poly.pdbx_strand_id
1 'polypeptide(L)'
;MPFAYYDRLSPSRKKIYRLSDGIATLGIPRGQEHGAAVLRIDAALRADDRASVQRECQGLLDVLAAGYRVPKLRVRVLAKRPVDGYGELHGLYEPEEGRIPPRITVWMRTAQRQQVVAFKTFLRTVIHELCHHLDYELFALEETFHTEGFYKRESSLVVALLAQREAADERAPRP
;
A
#
# COMPACT_ATOMS: atom_id res chain seq x y z
N MET A 1 -13.19 -16.41 9.68
CA MET A 1 -12.68 -17.79 9.51
C MET A 1 -11.26 -17.67 8.98
N PRO A 2 -10.27 -18.39 9.53
CA PRO A 2 -8.89 -18.29 9.03
C PRO A 2 -8.81 -18.76 7.57
N PHE A 3 -7.88 -18.17 6.81
CA PHE A 3 -7.65 -18.58 5.42
C PHE A 3 -7.13 -20.02 5.34
N ALA A 4 -7.39 -20.71 4.23
CA ALA A 4 -7.09 -22.14 4.06
C ALA A 4 -5.60 -22.51 4.29
N TYR A 5 -4.67 -21.55 4.13
CA TYR A 5 -3.25 -21.81 4.38
C TYR A 5 -2.88 -21.82 5.88
N TYR A 6 -3.75 -21.31 6.76
CA TYR A 6 -3.50 -21.20 8.20
C TYR A 6 -3.18 -22.56 8.82
N ASP A 7 -3.90 -23.61 8.45
CA ASP A 7 -3.72 -24.94 9.05
C ASP A 7 -2.35 -25.54 8.78
N ARG A 8 -1.70 -25.12 7.68
CA ARG A 8 -0.36 -25.53 7.26
C ARG A 8 0.76 -24.75 7.96
N LEU A 9 0.44 -23.72 8.74
CA LEU A 9 1.44 -22.94 9.48
C LEU A 9 1.95 -23.70 10.70
N SER A 10 3.23 -23.48 11.04
CA SER A 10 3.81 -23.95 12.31
C SER A 10 3.10 -23.28 13.50
N PRO A 11 3.20 -23.84 14.72
CA PRO A 11 2.62 -23.22 15.92
C PRO A 11 3.08 -21.77 16.15
N SER A 12 4.36 -21.46 15.89
CA SER A 12 4.90 -20.10 15.98
C SER A 12 4.26 -19.16 14.96
N ARG A 13 4.16 -19.58 13.69
CA ARG A 13 3.52 -18.78 12.62
C ARG A 13 2.02 -18.61 12.85
N LYS A 14 1.33 -19.61 13.40
CA LYS A 14 -0.08 -19.49 13.83
C LYS A 14 -0.26 -18.44 14.94
N LYS A 15 0.73 -18.24 15.81
CA LYS A 15 0.71 -17.18 16.82
C LYS A 15 0.83 -15.80 16.17
N ILE A 16 1.80 -15.61 15.27
CA ILE A 16 1.99 -14.36 14.52
C ILE A 16 0.76 -14.02 13.67
N TYR A 17 0.20 -15.01 12.96
CA TYR A 17 -1.05 -14.85 12.20
C TYR A 17 -2.17 -14.29 13.07
N ARG A 18 -2.42 -14.90 14.24
CA ARG A 18 -3.49 -14.46 15.14
C ARG A 18 -3.25 -13.06 15.72
N LEU A 19 -1.98 -12.70 15.96
CA LEU A 19 -1.62 -11.33 16.36
C LEU A 19 -1.98 -10.34 15.24
N SER A 20 -1.57 -10.60 13.99
CA SER A 20 -1.92 -9.76 12.85
C SER A 20 -3.44 -9.66 12.64
N ASP A 21 -4.16 -10.77 12.77
CA ASP A 21 -5.62 -10.83 12.58
C ASP A 21 -6.39 -10.00 13.62
N GLY A 22 -5.86 -9.93 14.85
CA GLY A 22 -6.45 -9.14 15.93
C GLY A 22 -6.35 -7.62 15.74
N ILE A 23 -5.47 -7.13 14.87
CA ILE A 23 -5.27 -5.70 14.64
C ILE A 23 -6.20 -5.25 13.50
N ALA A 24 -7.47 -4.96 13.80
CA ALA A 24 -8.46 -4.73 12.75
C ALA A 24 -8.52 -3.29 12.20
N THR A 25 -7.90 -2.31 12.86
CA THR A 25 -8.04 -0.90 12.47
C THR A 25 -6.69 -0.19 12.47
N LEU A 26 -6.52 0.72 11.52
CA LEU A 26 -5.37 1.60 11.41
C LEU A 26 -5.87 3.02 11.13
N GLY A 27 -5.70 3.92 12.08
CA GLY A 27 -6.10 5.32 11.91
C GLY A 27 -5.13 6.05 10.99
N ILE A 28 -5.67 6.83 10.03
CA ILE A 28 -4.83 7.72 9.22
C ILE A 28 -4.16 8.79 10.12
N PRO A 29 -2.85 9.08 9.96
CA PRO A 29 -2.18 10.10 10.75
C PRO A 29 -2.87 11.46 10.61
N ARG A 30 -3.13 12.14 11.74
CA ARG A 30 -3.80 13.45 11.75
C ARG A 30 -2.81 14.59 11.47
N GLY A 31 -3.33 15.73 11.04
CA GLY A 31 -2.54 16.96 10.85
C GLY A 31 -1.64 16.95 9.61
N GLN A 32 -1.81 15.98 8.73
CA GLN A 32 -1.10 15.88 7.46
C GLN A 32 -2.10 15.87 6.31
N GLU A 33 -1.77 16.59 5.23
CA GLU A 33 -2.60 16.66 4.03
C GLU A 33 -2.24 15.53 3.06
N HIS A 34 -3.09 14.49 3.00
CA HIS A 34 -2.87 13.36 2.09
C HIS A 34 -3.68 13.52 0.79
N GLY A 35 -4.84 14.17 0.86
CA GLY A 35 -5.80 14.29 -0.26
C GLY A 35 -5.19 14.86 -1.54
N ALA A 36 -4.38 15.92 -1.42
CA ALA A 36 -3.71 16.54 -2.57
C ALA A 36 -2.70 15.59 -3.25
N ALA A 37 -1.95 14.80 -2.48
CA ALA A 37 -1.04 13.80 -3.04
C ALA A 37 -1.82 12.69 -3.76
N VAL A 38 -2.91 12.23 -3.16
CA VAL A 38 -3.79 11.20 -3.76
C VAL A 38 -4.43 11.69 -5.07
N LEU A 39 -4.83 12.97 -5.15
CA LEU A 39 -5.28 13.61 -6.39
C LEU A 39 -4.20 13.63 -7.48
N ARG A 40 -2.97 14.01 -7.12
CA ARG A 40 -1.85 14.05 -8.08
C ARG A 40 -1.47 12.65 -8.57
N ILE A 41 -1.57 11.61 -7.73
CA ILE A 41 -1.40 10.21 -8.15
C ILE A 41 -2.45 9.84 -9.21
N ASP A 42 -3.73 10.14 -8.97
CA ASP A 42 -4.82 9.86 -9.92
C ASP A 42 -4.60 10.57 -11.27
N ALA A 43 -4.27 11.86 -11.22
CA ALA A 43 -3.98 12.65 -12.43
C ALA A 43 -2.78 12.08 -13.20
N ALA A 44 -1.66 11.80 -12.52
CA ALA A 44 -0.47 11.23 -13.13
C ALA A 44 -0.71 9.84 -13.73
N LEU A 45 -1.52 9.02 -13.05
CA LEU A 45 -1.89 7.68 -13.53
C LEU A 45 -2.72 7.77 -14.80
N ARG A 46 -3.74 8.66 -14.85
CA ARG A 46 -4.56 8.91 -16.05
C ARG A 46 -3.75 9.48 -17.22
N ALA A 47 -2.73 10.28 -16.93
CA ALA A 47 -1.79 10.80 -17.91
C ALA A 47 -0.75 9.76 -18.37
N ASP A 48 -0.76 8.55 -17.81
CA ASP A 48 0.20 7.49 -18.11
C ASP A 48 1.66 7.91 -17.86
N ASP A 49 1.86 8.83 -16.92
CA ASP A 49 3.17 9.38 -16.55
C ASP A 49 3.77 8.61 -15.37
N ARG A 50 4.52 7.56 -15.69
CA ARG A 50 5.20 6.70 -14.70
C ARG A 50 6.09 7.47 -13.73
N ALA A 51 6.79 8.50 -14.22
CA ALA A 51 7.72 9.24 -13.38
C ALA A 51 6.96 10.08 -12.36
N SER A 52 5.88 10.74 -12.78
CA SER A 52 5.00 11.47 -11.88
C SER A 52 4.30 10.54 -10.89
N VAL A 53 3.78 9.40 -11.33
CA VAL A 53 3.17 8.39 -10.42
C VAL A 53 4.16 7.98 -9.33
N GLN A 54 5.41 7.67 -9.69
CA GLN A 54 6.42 7.29 -8.68
C GLN A 54 6.72 8.41 -7.69
N ARG A 55 6.90 9.65 -8.17
CA ARG A 55 7.19 10.80 -7.30
C ARG A 55 6.05 11.07 -6.32
N GLU A 56 4.81 11.05 -6.79
CA GLU A 56 3.64 11.34 -5.96
C GLU A 56 3.36 10.20 -4.96
N CYS A 57 3.55 8.94 -5.36
CA CYS A 57 3.50 7.81 -4.43
C CYS A 57 4.59 7.91 -3.35
N GLN A 58 5.83 8.27 -3.71
CA GLN A 58 6.90 8.47 -2.74
C GLN A 58 6.52 9.58 -1.74
N GLY A 59 6.00 10.70 -2.22
CA GLY A 59 5.55 11.80 -1.36
C GLY A 59 4.44 11.37 -0.39
N LEU A 60 3.43 10.65 -0.88
CA LEU A 60 2.36 10.11 -0.04
C LEU A 60 2.90 9.17 1.05
N LEU A 61 3.78 8.23 0.68
CA LEU A 61 4.32 7.26 1.63
C LEU A 61 5.30 7.89 2.63
N ASP A 62 6.07 8.91 2.24
CA ASP A 62 6.92 9.65 3.18
C ASP A 62 6.10 10.34 4.28
N VAL A 63 4.96 10.94 3.92
CA VAL A 63 4.02 11.60 4.85
C VAL A 63 3.37 10.56 5.77
N LEU A 64 2.92 9.43 5.22
CA LEU A 64 2.33 8.36 6.02
C LEU A 64 3.36 7.74 6.98
N ALA A 65 4.56 7.41 6.49
CA ALA A 65 5.65 6.86 7.30
C ALA A 65 6.03 7.82 8.45
N ALA A 66 6.17 9.11 8.16
CA ALA A 66 6.42 10.13 9.18
C ALA A 66 5.27 10.20 10.21
N GLY A 67 4.03 10.13 9.75
CA GLY A 67 2.83 10.15 10.60
C GLY A 67 2.72 8.97 11.54
N TYR A 68 3.07 7.77 11.06
CA TYR A 68 3.14 6.55 11.87
C TYR A 68 4.44 6.44 12.68
N ARG A 69 5.41 7.35 12.44
CA ARG A 69 6.74 7.34 13.07
C ARG A 69 7.51 6.05 12.80
N VAL A 70 7.39 5.53 11.59
CA VAL A 70 8.15 4.38 11.09
C VAL A 70 9.26 4.84 10.15
N PRO A 71 10.30 4.02 9.91
CA PRO A 71 11.30 4.29 8.88
C PRO A 71 10.69 4.59 7.50
N LYS A 72 11.43 5.31 6.67
CA LYS A 72 10.99 5.58 5.30
C LYS A 72 11.23 4.36 4.42
N LEU A 73 10.34 4.18 3.46
CA LEU A 73 10.44 3.17 2.40
C LEU A 73 10.55 3.82 1.02
N ARG A 74 11.18 3.11 0.08
CA ARG A 74 11.34 3.54 -1.32
C ARG A 74 10.20 3.03 -2.18
N VAL A 75 9.73 3.87 -3.10
CA VAL A 75 8.73 3.49 -4.10
C VAL A 75 9.37 3.28 -5.46
N ARG A 76 9.08 2.14 -6.10
CA ARG A 76 9.43 1.84 -7.48
C ARG A 76 8.16 1.57 -8.30
N VAL A 77 7.92 2.37 -9.33
CA VAL A 77 6.80 2.16 -10.25
C VAL A 77 7.31 1.62 -11.58
N LEU A 78 6.81 0.45 -11.95
CA LEU A 78 7.13 -0.24 -13.19
C LEU A 78 5.96 -0.16 -14.19
N ALA A 79 6.29 -0.21 -15.48
CA ALA A 79 5.30 -0.15 -16.54
C ALA A 79 4.54 -1.48 -16.67
N LYS A 80 5.22 -2.56 -17.07
CA LYS A 80 4.62 -3.86 -17.38
C LYS A 80 4.86 -4.88 -16.27
N ARG A 81 3.79 -5.56 -15.85
CA ARG A 81 3.84 -6.73 -14.97
C ARG A 81 4.47 -7.93 -15.71
N PRO A 82 5.41 -8.67 -15.09
CA PRO A 82 5.85 -9.98 -15.59
C PRO A 82 4.64 -10.92 -15.76
N VAL A 83 4.67 -11.77 -16.78
CA VAL A 83 3.63 -12.79 -16.97
C VAL A 83 4.12 -14.08 -16.30
N ASP A 84 4.18 -14.08 -14.97
CA ASP A 84 4.41 -15.28 -14.18
C ASP A 84 3.15 -15.64 -13.38
N GLY A 85 2.84 -16.93 -13.35
CA GLY A 85 1.58 -17.49 -12.87
C GLY A 85 1.46 -17.62 -11.35
N TYR A 86 2.32 -16.95 -10.57
CA TYR A 86 2.22 -16.95 -9.12
C TYR A 86 1.31 -15.81 -8.66
N GLY A 87 0.23 -16.18 -7.95
CA GLY A 87 -0.80 -15.25 -7.48
C GLY A 87 -0.25 -14.15 -6.57
N GLU A 88 -1.01 -13.05 -6.54
CA GLU A 88 -0.93 -11.86 -5.66
C GLU A 88 -0.13 -10.62 -6.11
N LEU A 89 0.88 -10.67 -6.99
CA LEU A 89 1.75 -9.49 -7.14
C LEU A 89 1.20 -8.41 -8.11
N HIS A 90 0.21 -7.65 -7.63
CA HIS A 90 -0.05 -6.29 -8.10
C HIS A 90 0.94 -5.29 -7.48
N GLY A 91 1.56 -5.65 -6.35
CA GLY A 91 2.69 -4.98 -5.73
C GLY A 91 3.65 -6.01 -5.14
N LEU A 92 4.78 -5.53 -4.63
CA LEU A 92 5.79 -6.31 -3.92
C LEU A 92 6.43 -5.45 -2.84
N TYR A 93 6.37 -5.89 -1.60
CA TYR A 93 7.14 -5.36 -0.49
C TYR A 93 8.43 -6.15 -0.29
N GLU A 94 9.55 -5.43 -0.22
CA GLU A 94 10.87 -5.94 0.07
C GLU A 94 11.34 -5.28 1.38
N PRO A 95 11.53 -6.05 2.47
CA PRO A 95 12.00 -5.50 3.74
C PRO A 95 13.45 -5.00 3.63
N GLU A 96 13.92 -4.30 4.66
CA GLU A 96 15.33 -3.88 4.73
C GLU A 96 16.27 -5.09 4.62
N GLU A 97 17.30 -4.98 3.78
CA GLU A 97 18.35 -5.98 3.66
C GLU A 97 19.72 -5.31 3.79
N GLY A 98 20.32 -5.39 4.99
CA GLY A 98 21.62 -4.81 5.29
C GLY A 98 21.63 -3.28 5.23
N ARG A 99 22.10 -2.72 4.11
CA ARG A 99 22.12 -1.26 3.86
C ARG A 99 21.05 -0.81 2.85
N ILE A 100 20.27 -1.75 2.33
CA ILE A 100 19.24 -1.49 1.33
C ILE A 100 17.95 -1.12 2.07
N PRO A 101 17.43 0.11 1.91
CA PRO A 101 16.20 0.51 2.59
C PRO A 101 15.01 -0.33 2.09
N PRO A 102 13.97 -0.51 2.93
CA PRO A 102 12.77 -1.23 2.52
C PRO A 102 12.15 -0.57 1.29
N ARG A 103 11.57 -1.39 0.40
CA ARG A 103 11.07 -0.95 -0.90
C ARG A 103 9.71 -1.55 -1.18
N ILE A 104 8.84 -0.75 -1.81
CA ILE A 104 7.66 -1.25 -2.50
C ILE A 104 7.82 -1.10 -4.01
N THR A 105 7.43 -2.13 -4.74
CA THR A 105 7.38 -2.13 -6.20
C THR A 105 5.94 -2.34 -6.65
N VAL A 106 5.41 -1.47 -7.51
CA VAL A 106 4.05 -1.59 -8.05
C VAL A 106 4.04 -1.39 -9.56
N TRP A 107 3.02 -1.94 -10.22
CA TRP A 107 2.85 -1.83 -11.67
C TRP A 107 1.66 -0.94 -12.03
N MET A 108 1.90 0.04 -12.90
CA MET A 108 0.84 0.98 -13.32
C MET A 108 0.03 0.49 -14.52
N ARG A 109 0.43 -0.60 -15.19
CA ARG A 109 -0.33 -1.20 -16.30
C ARG A 109 -0.69 -2.67 -16.05
N THR A 110 -1.84 -3.07 -16.59
CA THR A 110 -2.33 -4.45 -16.55
C THR A 110 -1.43 -5.40 -17.34
N ALA A 111 -1.28 -6.64 -16.84
CA ALA A 111 -0.36 -7.63 -17.42
C ALA A 111 -0.70 -8.00 -18.88
N GLN A 112 -1.98 -8.25 -19.16
CA GLN A 112 -2.43 -8.76 -20.45
C GLN A 112 -2.59 -7.64 -21.49
N ARG A 113 -3.32 -6.58 -21.14
CA ARG A 113 -3.73 -5.52 -22.09
C ARG A 113 -2.81 -4.30 -22.11
N GLN A 114 -1.85 -4.20 -21.19
CA GLN A 114 -0.94 -3.04 -21.07
C GLN A 114 -1.66 -1.69 -20.88
N GLN A 115 -2.92 -1.75 -20.45
CA GLN A 115 -3.71 -0.57 -20.12
C GLN A 115 -3.37 -0.08 -18.72
N VAL A 116 -3.38 1.23 -18.52
CA VAL A 116 -3.27 1.85 -17.19
C VAL A 116 -4.27 1.22 -16.24
N VAL A 117 -3.82 0.85 -15.04
CA VAL A 117 -4.66 0.26 -13.99
C VAL A 117 -5.64 1.31 -13.46
N ALA A 118 -6.86 0.89 -13.15
CA ALA A 118 -7.83 1.77 -12.52
C ALA A 118 -7.27 2.38 -11.22
N PHE A 119 -7.45 3.69 -11.02
CA PHE A 119 -6.87 4.42 -9.90
C PHE A 119 -7.13 3.78 -8.53
N LYS A 120 -8.38 3.41 -8.21
CA LYS A 120 -8.71 2.77 -6.93
C LYS A 120 -7.96 1.45 -6.72
N THR A 121 -7.77 0.66 -7.79
CA THR A 121 -6.99 -0.59 -7.75
C THR A 121 -5.51 -0.31 -7.51
N PHE A 122 -4.95 0.69 -8.20
CA PHE A 122 -3.55 1.08 -8.03
C PHE A 122 -3.28 1.62 -6.62
N LEU A 123 -4.14 2.51 -6.11
CA LEU A 123 -4.02 3.04 -4.75
C LEU A 123 -4.10 1.92 -3.71
N ARG A 124 -5.09 1.02 -3.82
CA ARG A 124 -5.23 -0.12 -2.91
C ARG A 124 -3.97 -0.99 -2.90
N THR A 125 -3.37 -1.21 -4.06
CA THR A 125 -2.10 -1.95 -4.18
C THR A 125 -0.95 -1.24 -3.45
N VAL A 126 -0.77 0.07 -3.65
CA VAL A 126 0.27 0.83 -2.92
C VAL A 126 0.07 0.73 -1.40
N ILE A 127 -1.19 0.82 -0.95
CA ILE A 127 -1.52 0.75 0.48
C ILE A 127 -1.39 -0.67 1.04
N HIS A 128 -1.64 -1.70 0.22
CA HIS A 128 -1.39 -3.09 0.58
C HIS A 128 0.09 -3.30 0.92
N GLU A 129 0.99 -2.85 0.06
CA GLU A 129 2.44 -2.96 0.31
C GLU A 129 2.90 -2.10 1.49
N LEU A 130 2.28 -0.93 1.71
CA LEU A 130 2.51 -0.15 2.93
C LEU A 130 2.07 -0.92 4.19
N CYS A 131 0.96 -1.66 4.15
CA CYS A 131 0.51 -2.43 5.31
C CYS A 131 1.52 -3.51 5.70
N HIS A 132 2.19 -4.15 4.74
CA HIS A 132 3.32 -5.04 5.03
C HIS A 132 4.45 -4.31 5.75
N HIS A 133 4.81 -3.11 5.28
CA HIS A 133 5.81 -2.31 5.96
C HIS A 133 5.42 -1.99 7.41
N LEU A 134 4.15 -1.61 7.65
CA LEU A 134 3.65 -1.31 8.99
C LEU A 134 3.56 -2.54 9.89
N ASP A 135 3.28 -3.72 9.35
CA ASP A 135 3.33 -4.97 10.12
C ASP A 135 4.71 -5.19 10.76
N TYR A 136 5.78 -4.93 10.02
CA TYR A 136 7.14 -5.02 10.55
C TYR A 136 7.49 -3.84 11.46
N GLU A 137 7.31 -2.60 11.00
CA GLU A 137 7.88 -1.43 11.68
C GLU A 137 7.00 -0.85 12.79
N LEU A 138 5.68 -0.86 12.61
CA LEU A 138 4.74 -0.30 13.58
C LEU A 138 4.27 -1.35 14.59
N PHE A 139 4.00 -2.56 14.11
CA PHE A 139 3.46 -3.64 14.93
C PHE A 139 4.50 -4.66 15.39
N ALA A 140 5.75 -4.53 14.95
CA ALA A 140 6.87 -5.40 15.32
C ALA A 140 6.57 -6.89 15.10
N LEU A 141 5.82 -7.22 14.04
CA LEU A 141 5.53 -8.59 13.67
C LEU A 141 6.77 -9.21 13.00
N GLU A 142 7.13 -10.42 13.41
CA GLU A 142 8.27 -11.16 12.83
C GLU A 142 8.00 -11.60 11.38
N GLU A 143 6.73 -11.71 10.99
CA GLU A 143 6.29 -12.09 9.65
C GLU A 143 4.93 -11.42 9.37
N THR A 144 4.72 -10.99 8.13
CA THR A 144 3.43 -10.44 7.67
C THR A 144 2.60 -11.50 6.97
N PHE A 145 1.30 -11.54 7.26
CA PHE A 145 0.35 -12.47 6.68
C PHE A 145 -0.88 -11.73 6.17
N HIS A 146 -1.43 -12.19 5.05
CA HIS A 146 -2.74 -11.77 4.56
C HIS A 146 -3.85 -12.36 5.44
N THR A 147 -4.11 -11.73 6.58
CA THR A 147 -5.17 -12.07 7.54
C THR A 147 -6.42 -11.22 7.31
N GLU A 148 -7.55 -11.55 7.96
CA GLU A 148 -8.74 -10.70 7.88
C GLU A 148 -8.45 -9.32 8.51
N GLY A 149 -7.71 -9.30 9.62
CA GLY A 149 -7.19 -8.07 10.24
C GLY A 149 -6.35 -7.23 9.28
N PHE A 150 -5.44 -7.85 8.52
CA PHE A 150 -4.62 -7.16 7.51
C PHE A 150 -5.48 -6.46 6.46
N TYR A 151 -6.43 -7.18 5.84
CA TYR A 151 -7.32 -6.58 4.83
C TYR A 151 -8.23 -5.49 5.42
N LYS A 152 -8.63 -5.59 6.70
CA LYS A 152 -9.38 -4.53 7.37
C LYS A 152 -8.53 -3.27 7.57
N ARG A 153 -7.26 -3.40 7.97
CA ARG A 153 -6.32 -2.25 8.07
C ARG A 153 -6.15 -1.57 6.71
N GLU A 154 -5.84 -2.34 5.67
CA GLU A 154 -5.71 -1.86 4.30
C GLU A 154 -6.98 -1.10 3.86
N SER A 155 -8.15 -1.73 4.02
CA SER A 155 -9.43 -1.13 3.66
C SER A 155 -9.70 0.17 4.43
N SER A 156 -9.44 0.19 5.74
CA SER A 156 -9.65 1.39 6.56
C SER A 156 -8.81 2.58 6.11
N LEU A 157 -7.54 2.34 5.73
CA LEU A 157 -6.65 3.38 5.26
C LEU A 157 -7.01 3.85 3.84
N VAL A 158 -7.37 2.93 2.94
CA VAL A 158 -7.84 3.28 1.59
C VAL A 158 -9.09 4.14 1.65
N VAL A 159 -10.08 3.78 2.48
CA VAL A 159 -11.30 4.58 2.66
C VAL A 159 -10.98 5.98 3.17
N ALA A 160 -10.11 6.10 4.18
CA ALA A 160 -9.71 7.40 4.71
C ALA A 160 -9.00 8.29 3.67
N LEU A 161 -8.11 7.71 2.86
CA LEU A 161 -7.41 8.42 1.79
C LEU A 161 -8.34 8.88 0.67
N LEU A 162 -9.32 8.04 0.29
CA LEU A 162 -10.33 8.42 -0.70
C LEU A 162 -11.23 9.55 -0.20
N ALA A 163 -11.64 9.53 1.06
CA ALA A 163 -12.40 10.63 1.67
C ALA A 163 -11.60 11.94 1.70
N GLN A 164 -10.30 11.89 2.04
CA GLN A 164 -9.44 13.08 1.98
C GLN A 164 -9.23 13.59 0.55
N ARG A 165 -9.14 12.69 -0.44
CA ARG A 165 -9.07 13.05 -1.86
C ARG A 165 -10.32 13.80 -2.30
N GLU A 166 -11.50 13.30 -1.96
CA GLU A 166 -12.79 13.94 -2.28
C GLU A 166 -12.88 15.34 -1.65
N ALA A 167 -12.54 15.47 -0.37
CA ALA A 167 -12.50 16.77 0.30
C ALA A 167 -11.48 17.74 -0.32
N ALA A 168 -10.35 17.25 -0.82
CA ALA A 168 -9.36 18.08 -1.51
C ALA A 168 -9.85 18.53 -2.90
N ASP A 169 -10.59 17.67 -3.61
CA ASP A 169 -11.16 17.96 -4.93
C ASP A 169 -12.25 19.04 -4.83
N GLU A 170 -13.11 18.95 -3.81
CA GLU A 170 -14.15 19.95 -3.53
C GLU A 170 -13.59 21.33 -3.17
N ARG A 171 -12.41 21.37 -2.56
CA ARG A 171 -11.72 22.62 -2.21
C ARG A 171 -10.96 23.24 -3.38
N ALA A 172 -10.75 22.51 -4.47
CA ALA A 172 -10.07 23.03 -5.64
C ALA A 172 -10.95 24.10 -6.31
N PRO A 173 -10.38 25.26 -6.71
CA PRO A 173 -11.14 26.29 -7.41
C PRO A 173 -11.69 25.71 -8.71
N ARG A 174 -13.01 25.77 -8.89
CA ARG A 174 -13.65 25.40 -10.17
C ARG A 174 -13.40 26.51 -11.19
N PRO A 175 -13.19 26.15 -12.47
CA PRO A 175 -13.04 27.14 -13.55
C PRO A 175 -14.30 27.99 -13.74
#